data_AF-A0A096AUC5-F1
#
_entry.id   AF-A0A096AUC5-F1
#
_cell.length_a   1.000
_cell.length_b   1.000
_cell.length_c   1.000
_cell.angle_alpha   90.00
_cell.angle_beta   90.00
_cell.angle_gamma   90.00
#
_symmetry.space_group_name_H-M   'P 1'
#
loop_
_entity.id
_entity.type
_entity.pdbx_description
1 polymer ?
#
loop_
_entity_poly.entity_id
_entity_poly.type
_entity_poly.pdbx_seq_one_letter_code
_entity_poly.pdbx_strand_id
1 'polypeptide(L)'
;MRKSIILIVALIASLNISAQTKEKQDSLNIPVYLVDGVEVQNIDNLDQKDIISMNVIKNSDFNKLFYPRTGGVILITTKSKKYLKPIIQKHQDEMKKAKDNKKSGKVYIR
;
A
#
# COMPACT_ATOMS: atom_id res chain seq x y z
N MET A 1 51.71 9.00 -10.62
CA MET A 1 50.37 9.54 -10.92
C MET A 1 49.25 8.49 -10.79
N ARG A 2 49.34 7.31 -11.42
CA ARG A 2 48.28 6.28 -11.40
C ARG A 2 47.91 5.77 -9.99
N LYS A 3 48.89 5.57 -9.10
CA LYS A 3 48.66 5.09 -7.73
C LYS A 3 47.90 6.09 -6.83
N SER A 4 48.13 7.40 -7.03
CA SER A 4 47.47 8.46 -6.27
C SER A 4 45.98 8.58 -6.63
N ILE A 5 45.66 8.42 -7.92
CA ILE A 5 44.26 8.44 -8.42
C ILE A 5 43.44 7.29 -7.81
N ILE A 6 44.02 6.09 -7.70
CA ILE A 6 43.34 4.92 -7.12
C ILE A 6 43.02 5.15 -5.64
N LEU A 7 43.94 5.76 -4.89
CA LEU A 7 43.73 6.10 -3.48
C LEU A 7 42.60 7.11 -3.28
N ILE A 8 42.51 8.13 -4.15
CA ILE A 8 41.46 9.15 -4.09
C ILE A 8 40.09 8.54 -4.40
N VAL A 9 39.99 7.68 -5.41
CA VAL A 9 38.73 6.99 -5.76
C VAL A 9 38.29 6.05 -4.63
N ALA A 10 39.21 5.31 -4.00
CA ALA A 10 38.89 4.45 -2.87
C ALA A 10 38.39 5.24 -1.64
N LEU A 11 38.97 6.42 -1.38
CA LEU A 11 38.57 7.30 -0.28
C LEU A 11 37.19 7.93 -0.51
N ILE A 12 36.88 8.32 -1.75
CA ILE A 12 35.55 8.82 -2.11
C ILE A 12 34.51 7.70 -2.01
N ALA A 13 34.85 6.48 -2.45
CA ALA A 13 33.94 5.34 -2.34
C ALA A 13 33.60 4.99 -0.88
N SER A 14 34.58 4.99 0.04
CA SER A 14 34.35 4.66 1.45
C SER A 14 33.49 5.70 2.20
N LEU A 15 33.60 6.98 1.85
CA LEU A 15 32.78 8.05 2.45
C LEU A 15 31.29 7.97 2.04
N ASN A 16 30.99 7.42 0.85
CA ASN A 16 29.62 7.31 0.34
C ASN A 16 28.90 6.02 0.75
N ILE A 17 29.62 5.02 1.29
CA ILE A 17 29.04 3.73 1.72
C ILE A 17 28.20 3.89 2.99
N SER A 18 28.61 4.76 3.91
CA SER A 18 27.92 4.95 5.21
C SER A 18 26.55 5.62 5.11
N ALA A 19 26.19 6.21 3.95
CA ALA A 19 24.89 6.86 3.75
C ALA A 19 23.76 5.91 3.31
N GLN A 20 24.09 4.64 3.01
CA GLN A 20 23.12 3.62 2.58
C GLN A 20 22.80 2.59 3.67
N THR A 21 22.93 2.95 4.95
CA THR A 21 22.34 2.13 6.01
C THR A 21 20.83 2.17 5.83
N LYS A 22 20.22 1.02 5.48
CA LYS A 22 18.78 0.85 5.62
C LYS A 22 18.46 1.07 7.10
N GLU A 23 17.97 2.26 7.43
CA GLU A 23 17.38 2.57 8.73
C GLU A 23 16.43 1.42 9.08
N LYS A 24 16.74 0.71 10.17
CA LYS A 24 15.92 -0.39 10.66
C LYS A 24 14.65 0.24 11.20
N GLN A 25 13.66 0.40 10.34
CA GLN A 25 12.37 0.95 10.74
C GLN A 25 11.74 0.03 11.79
N ASP A 26 11.47 0.58 12.97
CA ASP A 26 10.92 -0.20 14.08
C ASP A 26 9.58 -0.82 13.68
N SER A 27 9.45 -2.13 13.93
CA SER A 27 8.20 -2.85 13.66
C SER A 27 7.11 -2.39 14.62
N LEU A 28 5.96 -2.01 14.09
CA LEU A 28 4.80 -1.62 14.88
C LEU A 28 3.86 -2.82 15.01
N ASN A 29 3.62 -3.29 16.24
CA ASN A 29 2.66 -4.37 16.51
C ASN A 29 1.21 -3.86 16.46
N ILE A 30 0.79 -3.33 15.31
CA ILE A 30 -0.53 -2.77 15.04
C ILE A 30 -1.17 -3.59 13.91
N PRO A 31 -2.41 -4.06 14.05
CA PRO A 31 -3.10 -4.80 13.00
C PRO A 31 -3.55 -3.87 11.85
N VAL A 32 -3.76 -4.46 10.67
CA VAL A 32 -4.39 -3.79 9.53
C VAL A 32 -5.83 -4.26 9.40
N TYR A 33 -6.78 -3.34 9.28
CA TYR A 33 -8.18 -3.67 9.04
C TYR A 33 -8.51 -3.47 7.56
N LEU A 34 -8.87 -4.56 6.88
CA LEU A 34 -9.36 -4.54 5.51
C LEU A 34 -10.86 -4.85 5.51
N VAL A 35 -11.70 -3.82 5.35
CA VAL A 35 -13.15 -3.96 5.26
C VAL A 35 -13.55 -3.95 3.79
N ASP A 36 -14.04 -5.09 3.30
CA ASP A 36 -14.39 -5.31 1.88
C ASP A 36 -13.24 -4.99 0.91
N GLY A 37 -12.00 -5.23 1.36
CA GLY A 37 -10.78 -4.94 0.61
C GLY A 37 -10.28 -3.49 0.71
N VAL A 38 -10.95 -2.65 1.49
CA VAL A 38 -10.55 -1.25 1.75
C VAL A 38 -9.87 -1.17 3.11
N GLU A 39 -8.68 -0.57 3.14
CA GLU A 39 -8.02 -0.30 4.42
C GLU A 39 -8.76 0.81 5.19
N VAL A 40 -9.10 0.52 6.44
CA VAL A 40 -9.72 1.48 7.37
C VAL A 40 -8.85 1.64 8.62
N GLN A 41 -8.88 2.83 9.22
CA GLN A 41 -8.07 3.13 10.41
C GLN A 41 -8.58 2.40 11.65
N ASN A 42 -9.90 2.30 11.81
CA ASN A 42 -10.56 1.61 12.92
C ASN A 42 -11.87 0.96 12.44
N ILE A 43 -12.44 0.13 13.31
CA ILE A 43 -13.67 -0.63 13.04
C ILE A 43 -14.77 -0.35 14.08
N ASP A 44 -14.59 0.67 14.92
CA ASP A 44 -15.48 0.97 16.05
C ASP A 44 -16.91 1.30 15.60
N ASN A 45 -17.03 1.91 14.40
CA ASN A 45 -18.30 2.29 13.79
C ASN A 45 -18.88 1.20 12.88
N LEU A 46 -18.31 0.00 12.90
CA LEU A 46 -18.79 -1.11 12.08
C LEU A 46 -19.95 -1.82 12.80
N ASP A 47 -21.09 -1.89 12.11
CA ASP A 47 -22.27 -2.54 12.64
C ASP A 47 -22.10 -4.07 12.63
N GLN A 48 -22.18 -4.69 13.80
CA GLN A 48 -21.98 -6.14 13.94
C GLN A 48 -22.97 -6.95 13.12
N LYS A 49 -24.22 -6.48 12.95
CA LYS A 49 -25.23 -7.21 12.15
C LYS A 49 -24.94 -7.17 10.65
N ASP A 50 -24.09 -6.23 10.22
CA ASP A 50 -23.67 -6.09 8.83
C ASP A 50 -22.46 -6.96 8.49
N ILE A 51 -21.76 -7.50 9.48
CA ILE A 51 -20.61 -8.39 9.26
C ILE A 51 -21.10 -9.76 8.79
N ILE A 52 -20.49 -10.25 7.71
CA ILE A 52 -20.68 -11.62 7.19
C ILE A 52 -19.61 -12.54 7.76
N SER A 53 -18.35 -12.11 7.72
CA SER A 53 -17.21 -12.90 8.16
C SER A 53 -16.03 -12.03 8.56
N MET A 54 -15.21 -12.55 9.47
CA MET A 54 -13.93 -11.97 9.86
C MET A 54 -12.85 -13.05 9.80
N ASN A 55 -11.72 -12.75 9.17
CA ASN A 55 -10.57 -13.64 9.05
C ASN A 55 -9.29 -12.93 9.50
N VAL A 56 -8.45 -13.59 10.29
CA VAL A 56 -7.23 -13.02 10.87
C VAL A 56 -6.01 -13.73 10.29
N ILE A 57 -5.17 -12.97 9.59
CA ILE A 57 -3.96 -13.46 8.92
C ILE A 57 -2.73 -12.98 9.68
N LYS A 58 -2.02 -13.91 10.35
CA LYS A 58 -0.84 -13.61 11.19
C LYS A 58 0.50 -13.98 10.55
N ASN A 59 0.56 -15.07 9.80
CA ASN A 59 1.81 -15.64 9.28
C ASN A 59 1.72 -15.89 7.77
N SER A 60 1.82 -14.84 6.96
CA SER A 60 1.82 -14.96 5.50
C SER A 60 2.70 -13.91 4.83
N ASP A 61 3.13 -14.18 3.60
CA ASP A 61 3.83 -13.19 2.76
C ASP A 61 2.99 -11.93 2.53
N PHE A 62 1.66 -12.04 2.63
CA PHE A 62 0.73 -10.92 2.54
C PHE A 62 1.02 -9.83 3.58
N ASN A 63 1.49 -10.20 4.78
CA ASN A 63 1.80 -9.23 5.84
C ASN A 63 2.98 -8.31 5.47
N LYS A 64 3.86 -8.73 4.54
CA LYS A 64 4.97 -7.90 4.05
C LYS A 64 4.48 -6.68 3.27
N LEU A 65 3.29 -6.73 2.67
CA LEU A 65 2.69 -5.61 1.94
C LEU A 65 2.34 -4.43 2.85
N PHE A 66 2.19 -4.68 4.16
CA PHE A 66 1.78 -3.68 5.14
C PHE A 66 2.90 -3.28 6.10
N TYR A 67 4.15 -3.66 5.82
CA TYR A 67 5.31 -3.23 6.60
C TYR A 67 5.35 -1.69 6.72
N PRO A 68 5.59 -1.12 7.91
CA PRO A 68 6.16 -1.73 9.13
C PRO A 68 5.16 -2.34 10.12
N ARG A 69 3.87 -2.48 9.76
CA ARG A 69 2.86 -3.07 10.65
C ARG A 69 2.96 -4.59 10.68
N THR A 70 3.31 -5.14 11.84
CA THR A 70 3.52 -6.58 12.04
C THR A 70 2.41 -7.25 12.85
N GLY A 71 1.37 -6.51 13.25
CA GLY A 71 0.24 -7.03 14.04
C GLY A 71 -0.72 -7.96 13.29
N GLY A 72 -0.44 -8.28 12.03
CA GLY A 72 -1.27 -9.09 11.16
C GLY A 72 -2.37 -8.30 10.45
N VAL A 73 -3.14 -8.99 9.61
CA VAL A 73 -4.23 -8.38 8.82
C VAL A 73 -5.56 -9.02 9.19
N ILE A 74 -6.56 -8.20 9.45
CA ILE A 74 -7.92 -8.58 9.78
C ILE A 74 -8.80 -8.24 8.58
N LEU A 75 -9.26 -9.28 7.88
CA LEU A 75 -10.15 -9.15 6.74
C LEU A 75 -11.59 -9.24 7.24
N ILE A 76 -12.40 -8.27 6.86
CA ILE A 76 -13.79 -8.16 7.24
C ILE A 76 -14.61 -8.06 5.97
N THR A 77 -15.63 -8.90 5.86
CA THR A 77 -16.59 -8.84 4.75
C THR A 77 -17.95 -8.40 5.30
N THR A 78 -18.55 -7.40 4.66
CA THR A 78 -19.84 -6.83 5.09
C THR A 78 -20.93 -7.07 4.05
N LYS A 79 -22.20 -7.05 4.47
CA LYS A 79 -23.36 -7.15 3.57
C LYS A 79 -23.52 -5.85 2.80
N SER A 80 -23.39 -4.71 3.49
CA SER A 80 -23.64 -3.40 2.92
C SER A 80 -22.57 -2.92 1.94
N LYS A 81 -21.32 -3.39 2.08
CA LYS A 81 -20.15 -2.89 1.35
C LYS A 81 -19.96 -1.38 1.48
N LYS A 82 -20.26 -0.84 2.67
CA LYS A 82 -20.31 0.61 2.95
C LYS A 82 -19.04 1.35 2.51
N TYR A 83 -17.86 0.80 2.81
CA TYR A 83 -16.58 1.44 2.50
C TYR A 83 -16.16 1.30 1.04
N LEU A 84 -16.52 0.19 0.40
CA LEU A 84 -16.13 -0.10 -0.99
C LEU A 84 -16.99 0.65 -2.02
N LYS A 85 -18.29 0.80 -1.76
CA LYS A 85 -19.25 1.49 -2.65
C LYS A 85 -18.79 2.87 -3.14
N PRO A 86 -18.38 3.82 -2.29
CA PRO A 86 -17.98 5.15 -2.75
C PRO A 86 -16.73 5.12 -3.65
N ILE A 87 -15.81 4.18 -3.42
CA ILE A 87 -14.60 4.02 -4.23
C ILE A 87 -14.97 3.52 -5.63
N ILE A 88 -15.82 2.50 -5.71
CA ILE A 88 -16.32 1.98 -6.99
C ILE A 88 -17.08 3.07 -7.75
N GLN A 89 -17.95 3.82 -7.07
CA GLN A 89 -18.71 4.90 -7.70
C GLN A 89 -17.79 5.97 -8.26
N LYS A 90 -16.82 6.45 -7.47
CA LYS A 90 -15.83 7.43 -7.92
C LYS A 90 -15.08 6.93 -9.15
N HIS A 91 -14.64 5.68 -9.15
CA HIS A 91 -13.94 5.09 -10.29
C HIS A 91 -14.83 5.04 -11.54
N GLN A 92 -16.10 4.66 -11.38
CA GLN A 92 -17.08 4.65 -12.49
C GLN A 92 -17.31 6.05 -13.06
N ASP A 93 -17.42 7.06 -12.19
CA ASP A 93 -17.61 8.45 -12.60
C ASP A 93 -16.39 8.99 -13.36
N GLU A 94 -15.18 8.66 -12.90
CA GLU A 94 -13.92 8.99 -13.59
C GLU A 94 -13.83 8.33 -14.96
N MET A 95 -14.19 7.04 -15.05
CA MET A 95 -14.22 6.31 -16.32
C MET A 95 -15.25 6.87 -17.30
N LYS A 96 -16.43 7.29 -16.79
CA LYS A 96 -17.45 7.95 -17.61
C LYS A 96 -16.94 9.29 -18.15
N LYS A 97 -16.38 10.14 -17.29
CA LYS A 97 -15.76 11.41 -17.71
C LYS A 97 -14.66 11.20 -18.74
N ALA A 98 -13.79 10.21 -18.55
CA ALA A 98 -12.74 9.90 -19.51
C ALA A 98 -13.30 9.46 -20.87
N LYS A 99 -14.40 8.72 -20.87
CA LYS A 99 -15.10 8.32 -22.10
C LYS A 99 -15.75 9.51 -22.80
N ASP A 100 -16.42 10.40 -22.06
CA ASP A 100 -17.07 11.58 -22.61
C ASP A 100 -16.05 12.56 -23.23
N ASN A 101 -14.83 12.62 -22.67
CA ASN A 101 -13.74 13.44 -23.18
C ASN A 101 -12.96 12.80 -24.35
N LYS A 102 -13.29 11.57 -24.76
CA LYS A 102 -12.59 10.87 -25.84
C LYS A 102 -12.99 11.46 -27.18
N LYS A 103 -12.06 12.17 -27.85
CA LYS A 103 -12.31 12.70 -29.20
C LYS A 103 -12.35 11.56 -30.21
N SER A 104 -13.35 11.58 -31.10
CA SER A 104 -13.47 10.61 -32.19
C SER A 104 -12.21 10.62 -33.06
N GLY A 105 -11.72 9.44 -33.44
CA GLY A 105 -10.51 9.27 -34.26
C GLY A 105 -9.16 9.30 -33.52
N LYS A 106 -9.13 9.50 -32.19
CA LYS A 106 -7.89 9.42 -31.40
C LYS A 106 -7.79 8.09 -30.63
N VAL A 107 -6.64 7.43 -30.74
CA VAL A 107 -6.27 6.28 -29.92
C VAL A 107 -5.65 6.78 -28.63
N TYR A 108 -6.16 6.32 -27.49
CA TYR A 108 -5.66 6.63 -26.17
C TYR A 108 -5.12 5.33 -25.58
N ILE A 109 -3.83 5.30 -25.26
CA ILE A 109 -3.14 4.17 -24.63
C ILE A 109 -3.24 4.37 -23.12
N ARG A 110 -3.49 3.28 -22.38
CA ARG A 110 -3.52 3.29 -20.91
C ARG A 110 -2.12 3.28 -20.32
#